data_AF-A0AA88I5H1-F1
#
_entry.id   AF-A0AA88I5H1-F1
#
_cell.length_a   1.000
_cell.length_b   1.000
_cell.length_c   1.000
_cell.angle_alpha   90.00
_cell.angle_beta   90.00
_cell.angle_gamma   90.00
#
_symmetry.space_group_name_H-M   'P 1'
#
loop_
_entity.id
_entity.type
_entity.pdbx_description
1 polymer ?
#
loop_
_entity_poly.entity_id
_entity_poly.type
_entity_poly.pdbx_seq_one_letter_code
_entity_poly.pdbx_strand_id
1 'polypeptide(L)'
;MDPKAVTAHLANGSSAPAPVGGSEVRLFTFEFCPHGHRIRLLLSAKKIPHDIVYINPTSIPDWYTKKNSTGKLPGIEHNGSMIIESPVIVEYLEEAFMPNPMHRSESVQRAYDRILLLNFNTKVGQNLAYLVKNKGAADKDRRIAEATDVLNHFEGQLVKRGTPFYAGSKPGMLDYSIWPWLERMQALSQIYGNSLEMAKEKYPNMRTWWQRMTEDSSVKVSFHGSDAHLEFIKQELQGQAVYK
;
A
#
# COMPACT_ATOMS: atom_id res chain seq x y z
N MET A 1 -14.45 -0.02 -20.85
CA MET A 1 -13.56 0.88 -20.11
C MET A 1 -12.15 0.45 -20.46
N ASP A 2 -11.38 1.36 -21.04
CA ASP A 2 -10.05 1.13 -21.62
C ASP A 2 -9.03 0.52 -20.62
N PRO A 3 -8.06 -0.28 -21.11
CA PRO A 3 -6.97 -0.77 -20.29
C PRO A 3 -6.08 0.41 -19.91
N LYS A 4 -6.14 0.83 -18.63
CA LYS A 4 -5.25 1.79 -17.94
C LYS A 4 -4.52 2.75 -18.90
N ALA A 5 -5.19 3.83 -19.31
CA ALA A 5 -4.49 4.95 -19.91
C ALA A 5 -3.35 5.36 -18.96
N VAL A 6 -2.11 5.18 -19.39
CA VAL A 6 -0.91 5.55 -18.63
C VAL A 6 -0.98 7.06 -18.43
N THR A 7 -1.48 7.48 -17.28
CA THR A 7 -1.59 8.89 -16.93
C THR A 7 -0.21 9.33 -16.50
N ALA A 8 0.43 10.16 -17.34
CA ALA A 8 1.78 10.66 -17.12
C ALA A 8 1.95 11.21 -15.69
N HIS A 9 3.00 10.79 -15.00
CA HIS A 9 3.32 11.32 -13.68
C HIS A 9 3.74 12.79 -13.80
N LEU A 10 3.01 13.70 -13.14
CA LEU A 10 3.30 15.13 -13.12
C LEU A 10 4.63 15.38 -12.39
N ALA A 11 5.50 16.17 -13.01
CA ALA A 11 6.84 16.47 -12.52
C ALA A 11 7.04 17.98 -12.33
N ASN A 12 8.20 18.39 -11.85
CA ASN A 12 8.52 19.81 -11.77
C ASN A 12 8.33 20.51 -13.14
N GLY A 13 7.72 21.70 -13.13
CA GLY A 13 7.27 22.41 -14.33
C GLY A 13 5.91 21.98 -14.91
N SER A 14 5.31 20.87 -14.44
CA SER A 14 3.95 20.51 -14.82
C SER A 14 2.92 21.47 -14.21
N SER A 15 1.87 21.78 -14.96
CA SER A 15 0.75 22.56 -14.45
C SER A 15 -0.02 21.81 -13.37
N ALA A 16 -0.56 22.53 -12.39
CA ALA A 16 -1.42 21.94 -11.37
C ALA A 16 -2.71 21.39 -12.02
N PRO A 17 -3.22 20.24 -11.58
CA PRO A 17 -4.51 19.74 -12.04
C PRO A 17 -5.63 20.71 -11.64
N ALA A 18 -6.69 20.78 -12.45
CA ALA A 18 -7.89 21.55 -12.10
C ALA A 18 -8.44 21.08 -10.75
N PRO A 19 -9.00 21.96 -9.89
CA PRO A 19 -9.58 21.56 -8.61
C PRO A 19 -10.62 20.44 -8.79
N VAL A 20 -10.69 19.51 -7.83
CA VAL A 20 -11.83 18.57 -7.76
C VAL A 20 -13.10 19.36 -7.44
N GLY A 21 -14.20 19.02 -8.12
CA GLY A 21 -15.51 19.59 -7.85
C GLY A 21 -16.19 18.91 -6.65
N GLY A 22 -16.93 19.67 -5.83
CA GLY A 22 -17.77 19.10 -4.77
C GLY A 22 -17.00 18.42 -3.62
N SER A 23 -17.57 17.34 -3.08
CA SER A 23 -17.03 16.53 -1.97
C SER A 23 -16.17 15.34 -2.44
N GLU A 24 -15.56 15.45 -3.63
CA GLU A 24 -14.75 14.38 -4.20
C GLU A 24 -13.34 14.35 -3.58
N VAL A 25 -12.79 13.15 -3.39
CA VAL A 25 -11.44 12.97 -2.84
C VAL A 25 -10.43 12.96 -3.98
N ARG A 26 -9.35 13.73 -3.86
CA ARG A 26 -8.19 13.61 -4.75
C ARG A 26 -7.05 12.88 -4.08
N LEU A 27 -6.56 11.81 -4.70
CA LEU A 27 -5.35 11.11 -4.26
C LEU A 27 -4.13 11.53 -5.07
N PHE A 28 -3.12 12.07 -4.40
CA PHE A 28 -1.78 12.27 -4.94
C PHE A 28 -0.89 11.07 -4.59
N THR A 29 -0.34 10.40 -5.60
CA THR A 29 0.52 9.21 -5.43
C THR A 29 1.46 9.03 -6.62
N PHE A 30 2.28 7.97 -6.64
CA PHE A 30 2.86 7.42 -7.87
C PHE A 30 2.41 5.97 -8.05
N GLU A 31 2.53 5.40 -9.25
CA GLU A 31 1.88 4.13 -9.62
C GLU A 31 2.31 2.94 -8.74
N PHE A 32 3.60 2.81 -8.48
CA PHE A 32 4.16 1.70 -7.70
C PHE A 32 4.26 1.97 -6.19
N CYS A 33 3.73 3.10 -5.71
CA CYS A 33 3.77 3.47 -4.29
C CYS A 33 2.97 2.46 -3.44
N PRO A 34 3.57 1.68 -2.52
CA PRO A 34 2.79 0.76 -1.68
C PRO A 34 1.86 1.52 -0.71
N HIS A 35 2.30 2.68 -0.22
CA HIS A 35 1.48 3.52 0.66
C HIS A 35 0.29 4.14 -0.08
N GLY A 36 0.47 4.58 -1.32
CA GLY A 36 -0.63 5.06 -2.16
C GLY A 36 -1.54 3.93 -2.64
N HIS A 37 -0.99 2.75 -2.92
CA HIS A 37 -1.77 1.56 -3.23
C HIS A 37 -2.71 1.21 -2.07
N ARG A 38 -2.27 1.29 -0.81
CA ARG A 38 -3.17 1.17 0.35
C ARG A 38 -4.39 2.08 0.24
N ILE A 39 -4.18 3.36 -0.10
CA ILE A 39 -5.28 4.32 -0.21
C ILE A 39 -6.20 4.00 -1.38
N ARG A 40 -5.66 3.59 -2.54
CA ARG A 40 -6.47 3.15 -3.69
C ARG A 40 -7.38 1.97 -3.33
N LEU A 41 -6.89 1.01 -2.56
CA LEU A 41 -7.69 -0.12 -2.09
C LEU A 41 -8.85 0.34 -1.22
N LEU A 42 -8.60 1.25 -0.27
CA LEU A 42 -9.64 1.80 0.60
C LEU A 42 -10.69 2.59 -0.18
N LEU A 43 -10.26 3.49 -1.08
CA LEU A 43 -11.16 4.27 -1.92
C LEU A 43 -12.05 3.36 -2.76
N SER A 44 -11.46 2.32 -3.36
CA SER A 44 -12.18 1.30 -4.14
C SER A 44 -13.16 0.50 -3.28
N ALA A 45 -12.70 -0.04 -2.15
CA ALA A 45 -13.50 -0.91 -1.28
C ALA A 45 -14.64 -0.15 -0.58
N LYS A 46 -14.45 1.13 -0.23
CA LYS A 46 -15.52 2.01 0.29
C LYS A 46 -16.37 2.64 -0.81
N LYS A 47 -16.01 2.45 -2.09
CA LYS A 47 -16.65 3.07 -3.27
C LYS A 47 -16.72 4.60 -3.17
N ILE A 48 -15.66 5.20 -2.66
CA ILE A 48 -15.55 6.66 -2.54
C ILE A 48 -15.24 7.22 -3.94
N PRO A 49 -16.06 8.15 -4.48
CA PRO A 49 -15.72 8.86 -5.71
C PRO A 49 -14.41 9.62 -5.52
N HIS A 50 -13.47 9.43 -6.46
CA HIS A 50 -12.16 10.02 -6.36
C HIS A 50 -11.49 10.14 -7.71
N ASP A 51 -10.56 11.09 -7.80
CA ASP A 51 -9.55 11.14 -8.85
C ASP A 51 -8.16 10.81 -8.31
N ILE A 52 -7.27 10.39 -9.21
CA ILE A 52 -5.89 10.04 -8.88
C ILE A 52 -4.97 10.90 -9.74
N VAL A 53 -4.08 11.64 -9.07
CA VAL A 53 -3.03 12.43 -9.69
C VAL A 53 -1.70 11.74 -9.41
N TYR A 54 -1.09 11.23 -10.48
CA TYR A 54 0.24 10.65 -10.39
C TYR A 54 1.30 11.75 -10.38
N ILE A 55 2.23 11.68 -9.43
CA ILE A 55 3.33 12.63 -9.22
C ILE A 55 4.64 11.87 -9.34
N ASN A 56 5.62 12.44 -10.04
CA ASN A 56 6.96 11.91 -10.10
C ASN A 56 7.68 12.15 -8.76
N PRO A 57 8.01 11.11 -7.97
CA PRO A 57 8.59 11.26 -6.65
C PRO A 57 10.04 11.77 -6.65
N THR A 58 10.74 11.75 -7.79
CA THR A 58 12.11 12.28 -7.93
C THR A 58 12.14 13.70 -8.52
N SER A 59 10.99 14.23 -8.94
CA SER A 59 10.83 15.57 -9.48
C SER A 59 9.48 16.13 -9.07
N ILE A 60 9.29 16.35 -7.76
CA ILE A 60 8.01 16.80 -7.20
C ILE A 60 7.67 18.20 -7.75
N PRO A 61 6.44 18.44 -8.24
CA PRO A 61 6.01 19.77 -8.68
C PRO A 61 5.92 20.81 -7.55
N ASP A 62 6.33 22.05 -7.82
CA ASP A 62 6.26 23.17 -6.86
C ASP A 62 4.84 23.45 -6.34
N TRP A 63 3.82 23.22 -7.16
CA TRP A 63 2.44 23.42 -6.72
C TRP A 63 2.01 22.37 -5.69
N TYR A 64 2.61 21.18 -5.71
CA TYR A 64 2.33 20.13 -4.73
C TYR A 64 3.03 20.44 -3.41
N THR A 65 4.29 20.91 -3.45
CA THR A 65 5.02 21.29 -2.22
C THR A 65 4.37 22.48 -1.50
N LYS A 66 3.68 23.37 -2.22
CA LYS A 66 2.83 24.42 -1.63
C LYS A 66 1.63 23.87 -0.86
N LYS A 67 1.07 22.72 -1.27
CA LYS A 67 -0.03 22.03 -0.56
C LYS A 67 0.48 21.17 0.59
N ASN A 68 1.62 20.51 0.39
CA ASN A 68 2.27 19.63 1.35
C ASN A 68 3.77 19.94 1.38
N SER A 69 4.19 20.70 2.39
CA SER A 69 5.60 21.13 2.56
C SER A 69 6.59 19.97 2.75
N THR A 70 6.12 18.78 3.12
CA THR A 70 6.99 17.59 3.24
C THR A 70 7.33 16.96 1.88
N GLY A 71 6.58 17.27 0.82
CA GLY A 71 6.71 16.64 -0.50
C GLY A 71 6.43 15.14 -0.54
N LYS A 72 6.00 14.53 0.58
CA LYS A 72 5.77 13.09 0.67
C LYS A 72 4.50 12.64 -0.06
N LEU A 73 4.50 11.38 -0.50
CA LEU A 73 3.36 10.67 -1.07
C LEU A 73 3.05 9.41 -0.24
N PRO A 74 1.78 8.96 -0.17
CA PRO A 74 0.61 9.61 -0.73
C PRO A 74 0.16 10.81 0.11
N GLY A 75 -0.67 11.64 -0.50
CA GLY A 75 -1.49 12.64 0.18
C GLY A 75 -2.88 12.69 -0.45
N ILE A 76 -3.89 13.09 0.31
CA ILE A 76 -5.22 13.34 -0.24
C ILE A 76 -5.62 14.81 -0.06
N GLU A 77 -6.41 15.31 -0.99
CA GLU A 77 -7.16 16.56 -0.84
C GLU A 77 -8.65 16.23 -0.78
N HIS A 78 -9.34 16.73 0.24
CA HIS A 78 -10.79 16.60 0.38
C HIS A 78 -11.33 17.86 1.07
N ASN A 79 -12.36 18.48 0.49
CA ASN A 79 -12.95 19.75 0.97
C ASN A 79 -11.90 20.86 1.19
N GLY A 80 -10.94 20.98 0.26
CA GLY A 80 -9.87 21.97 0.32
C GLY A 80 -8.78 21.71 1.37
N SER A 81 -8.87 20.60 2.12
CA SER A 81 -7.89 20.23 3.14
C SER A 81 -6.94 19.16 2.62
N MET A 82 -5.64 19.37 2.82
CA MET A 82 -4.59 18.40 2.50
C MET A 82 -4.32 17.50 3.71
N ILE A 83 -4.39 16.18 3.51
CA ILE A 83 -4.12 15.16 4.55
C ILE A 83 -3.01 14.25 4.04
N ILE A 84 -2.01 14.01 4.88
CA ILE A 84 -0.82 13.24 4.55
C ILE A 84 -0.61 12.11 5.57
N GLU A 85 0.40 11.29 5.32
CA GLU A 85 0.72 10.08 6.09
C GLU A 85 -0.35 8.97 5.90
N SER A 86 0.01 7.93 5.15
CA SER A 86 -0.96 6.89 4.74
C SER A 86 -1.78 6.25 5.89
N PRO A 87 -1.27 6.04 7.12
CA PRO A 87 -2.11 5.54 8.21
C PRO A 87 -3.15 6.57 8.70
N VAL A 88 -2.83 7.86 8.65
CA VAL A 88 -3.75 8.94 9.04
C VAL A 88 -4.85 9.11 7.99
N ILE A 89 -4.47 9.08 6.71
CA ILE A 89 -5.42 9.11 5.59
C ILE A 89 -6.43 7.96 5.69
N VAL A 90 -5.96 6.76 6.05
CA VAL A 90 -6.80 5.58 6.26
C VAL A 90 -7.89 5.82 7.31
N GLU A 91 -7.52 6.29 8.50
CA GLU A 91 -8.49 6.53 9.58
C GLU A 91 -9.43 7.69 9.22
N TYR A 92 -8.92 8.75 8.57
CA TYR A 92 -9.76 9.84 8.06
C TYR A 92 -10.84 9.35 7.09
N LEU A 93 -10.47 8.53 6.10
CA LEU A 93 -11.44 8.01 5.13
C LEU A 93 -12.45 7.07 5.79
N GLU A 94 -12.03 6.33 6.82
CA GLU A 94 -12.94 5.50 7.60
C GLU A 94 -14.00 6.33 8.35
N GLU A 95 -13.58 7.42 8.99
CA GLU A 95 -14.45 8.30 9.78
C GLU A 95 -15.36 9.17 8.89
N ALA A 96 -14.81 9.73 7.81
CA ALA A 96 -15.52 10.69 6.96
C ALA A 96 -16.56 10.03 6.03
N PHE A 97 -16.42 8.73 5.71
CA PHE A 97 -17.24 8.03 4.72
C PHE A 97 -17.99 6.82 5.32
N MET A 98 -18.93 7.14 6.23
CA MET A 98 -19.89 6.21 6.86
C MET A 98 -21.08 5.89 5.93
N PRO A 99 -21.83 4.78 6.13
CA PRO A 99 -21.83 3.87 7.28
C PRO A 99 -21.16 2.50 7.03
N ASN A 100 -20.13 2.41 6.17
CA ASN A 100 -19.46 1.13 5.84
C ASN A 100 -18.13 0.97 6.61
N PRO A 101 -18.12 0.55 7.89
CA PRO A 101 -16.89 0.36 8.64
C PRO A 101 -16.09 -0.85 8.12
N MET A 102 -14.78 -0.68 8.00
CA MET A 102 -13.82 -1.71 7.60
C MET A 102 -13.08 -2.32 8.79
N HIS A 103 -13.12 -1.67 9.95
CA HIS A 103 -12.63 -2.27 11.19
C HIS A 103 -13.64 -3.25 11.77
N ARG A 104 -13.13 -4.20 12.55
CA ARG A 104 -13.96 -5.02 13.43
C ARG A 104 -14.73 -4.11 14.42
N SER A 105 -15.97 -4.51 14.72
CA SER A 105 -16.87 -3.79 15.63
C SER A 105 -16.36 -3.80 17.08
N GLU A 106 -15.71 -4.88 17.48
CA GLU A 106 -15.17 -5.07 18.84
C GLU A 106 -13.95 -4.16 19.09
N SER A 107 -14.05 -3.32 20.13
CA SER A 107 -13.06 -2.25 20.42
C SER A 107 -11.66 -2.79 20.72
N VAL A 108 -11.56 -3.87 21.50
CA VAL A 108 -10.28 -4.50 21.86
C VAL A 108 -9.63 -5.13 20.64
N GLN A 109 -10.39 -5.83 19.82
CA GLN A 109 -9.84 -6.45 18.62
C GLN A 109 -9.38 -5.40 17.60
N ARG A 110 -10.08 -4.27 17.50
CA ARG A 110 -9.63 -3.11 16.70
C ARG A 110 -8.30 -2.55 17.21
N ALA A 111 -8.10 -2.47 18.53
CA ALA A 111 -6.83 -2.04 19.11
C ALA A 111 -5.69 -3.01 18.78
N TYR A 112 -5.93 -4.33 18.87
CA TYR A 112 -4.95 -5.33 18.46
C TYR A 112 -4.61 -5.27 16.96
N ASP A 113 -5.60 -5.03 16.10
CA ASP A 113 -5.37 -4.85 14.67
C ASP A 113 -4.48 -3.63 14.39
N ARG A 114 -4.66 -2.53 15.14
CA ARG A 114 -3.79 -1.34 15.06
C ARG A 114 -2.36 -1.63 15.53
N ILE A 115 -2.18 -2.41 16.60
CA ILE A 115 -0.85 -2.84 17.07
C ILE A 115 -0.15 -3.70 16.01
N LEU A 116 -0.87 -4.64 15.41
CA LEU A 116 -0.35 -5.47 14.31
C LEU A 116 0.08 -4.62 13.12
N LEU A 117 -0.75 -3.66 12.72
CA LEU A 117 -0.45 -2.78 11.60
C LEU A 117 0.75 -1.86 11.91
N LEU A 118 0.88 -1.36 13.13
CA LEU A 118 2.03 -0.56 13.55
C LEU A 118 3.32 -1.36 13.41
N ASN A 119 3.35 -2.58 13.97
CA ASN A 119 4.52 -3.45 13.87
C ASN A 119 4.84 -3.81 12.41
N PHE A 120 3.82 -4.09 11.60
CA PHE A 120 3.97 -4.35 10.17
C PHE A 120 4.60 -3.16 9.44
N ASN A 121 4.10 -1.94 9.67
CA ASN A 121 4.65 -0.73 9.03
C ASN A 121 6.13 -0.53 9.39
N THR A 122 6.49 -0.69 10.66
CA THR A 122 7.85 -0.47 11.15
C THR A 122 8.83 -1.56 10.71
N LYS A 123 8.43 -2.83 10.72
CA LYS A 123 9.35 -3.96 10.51
C LYS A 123 9.25 -4.62 9.14
N VAL A 124 8.11 -4.53 8.48
CA VAL A 124 7.96 -5.01 7.10
C VAL A 124 8.06 -3.81 6.17
N GLY A 125 7.18 -2.83 6.33
CA GLY A 125 7.06 -1.72 5.39
C GLY A 125 8.35 -0.92 5.19
N GLN A 126 8.96 -0.44 6.28
CA GLN A 126 10.21 0.31 6.24
C GLN A 126 11.39 -0.53 5.74
N ASN A 127 11.49 -1.78 6.18
CA ASN A 127 12.58 -2.68 5.78
C ASN A 127 12.53 -3.01 4.29
N LEU A 128 11.35 -3.32 3.74
CA LEU A 128 11.22 -3.57 2.30
C LEU A 128 11.47 -2.30 1.48
N ALA A 129 10.95 -1.15 1.91
CA ALA A 129 11.20 0.12 1.23
C ALA A 129 12.70 0.46 1.18
N TYR A 130 13.42 0.16 2.27
CA TYR A 130 14.87 0.31 2.31
C TYR A 130 15.56 -0.63 1.32
N LEU A 131 15.19 -1.91 1.30
CA LEU A 131 15.78 -2.89 0.39
C LEU A 131 15.60 -2.47 -1.09
N VAL A 132 14.40 -2.06 -1.48
CA VAL A 132 14.09 -1.60 -2.86
C VAL A 132 14.97 -0.42 -3.30
N LYS A 133 15.33 0.48 -2.37
CA LYS A 133 16.10 1.70 -2.69
C LYS A 133 17.61 1.54 -2.55
N ASN A 134 18.09 0.51 -1.85
CA ASN A 134 19.49 0.39 -1.46
C ASN A 134 20.08 -0.91 -2.00
N LYS A 135 20.60 -0.84 -3.23
CA LYS A 135 21.31 -1.96 -3.85
C LYS A 135 22.53 -2.35 -3.03
N GLY A 136 22.65 -3.65 -2.72
CA GLY A 136 23.79 -4.17 -1.96
C GLY A 136 23.81 -3.80 -0.49
N ALA A 137 22.64 -3.46 0.11
CA ALA A 137 22.52 -3.16 1.53
C ALA A 137 23.24 -4.20 2.43
N ALA A 138 24.22 -3.74 3.22
CA ALA A 138 25.01 -4.61 4.10
C ALA A 138 24.16 -5.25 5.22
N ASP A 139 23.08 -4.58 5.63
CA ASP A 139 22.17 -5.05 6.67
C ASP A 139 20.95 -5.81 6.13
N LYS A 140 20.97 -6.26 4.87
CA LYS A 140 19.85 -6.92 4.20
C LYS A 140 19.31 -8.11 4.99
N ASP A 141 20.18 -8.96 5.53
CA ASP A 141 19.78 -10.21 6.17
C ASP A 141 19.05 -9.93 7.49
N ARG A 142 19.53 -8.94 8.26
CA ARG A 142 18.84 -8.45 9.47
C ARG A 142 17.45 -7.91 9.15
N ARG A 143 17.32 -7.13 8.07
CA ARG A 143 16.04 -6.54 7.65
C ARG A 143 15.04 -7.60 7.16
N ILE A 144 15.53 -8.60 6.43
CA ILE A 144 14.72 -9.74 6.01
C ILE A 144 14.27 -10.52 7.23
N ALA A 145 15.16 -10.81 8.19
CA ALA A 145 14.82 -11.51 9.41
C ALA A 145 13.70 -10.77 10.19
N GLU A 146 13.88 -9.47 10.44
CA GLU A 146 12.87 -8.64 11.11
C GLU A 146 11.51 -8.64 10.39
N ALA A 147 11.51 -8.56 9.05
CA ALA A 147 10.27 -8.65 8.28
C ALA A 147 9.62 -10.03 8.43
N THR A 148 10.41 -11.10 8.32
CA THR A 148 9.90 -12.48 8.41
C THR A 148 9.37 -12.83 9.81
N ASP A 149 9.95 -12.27 10.88
CA ASP A 149 9.44 -12.45 12.24
C ASP A 149 8.03 -11.88 12.38
N VAL A 150 7.76 -10.73 11.76
CA VAL A 150 6.41 -10.17 11.71
C VAL A 150 5.49 -11.05 10.87
N LEU A 151 5.92 -11.55 9.71
CA LEU A 151 5.11 -12.46 8.89
C LEU A 151 4.74 -13.75 9.64
N ASN A 152 5.67 -14.33 10.42
CA ASN A 152 5.38 -15.48 11.28
C ASN A 152 4.26 -15.17 12.28
N HIS A 153 4.27 -13.96 12.86
CA HIS A 153 3.21 -13.52 13.74
C HIS A 153 1.87 -13.38 13.00
N PHE A 154 1.87 -12.83 11.79
CA PHE A 154 0.66 -12.70 10.95
C PHE A 154 0.08 -14.06 10.51
N GLU A 155 0.90 -15.07 10.25
CA GLU A 155 0.44 -16.45 10.02
C GLU A 155 -0.27 -17.00 11.26
N GLY A 156 0.34 -16.84 12.44
CA GLY A 156 -0.27 -17.24 13.71
C GLY A 156 -1.58 -16.52 14.02
N GLN A 157 -1.75 -15.27 13.58
CA GLN A 157 -3.01 -14.53 13.74
C GLN A 157 -4.15 -15.12 12.90
N LEU A 158 -3.90 -15.60 11.67
CA LEU A 158 -4.93 -16.26 10.87
C LEU A 158 -5.36 -17.58 11.51
N VAL A 159 -4.40 -18.36 12.03
CA VAL A 159 -4.69 -19.60 12.78
C VAL A 159 -5.55 -19.30 14.00
N LYS A 160 -5.13 -18.34 14.83
CA LYS A 160 -5.84 -17.97 16.07
C LYS A 160 -7.25 -17.46 15.81
N ARG A 161 -7.44 -16.66 14.75
CA ARG A 161 -8.74 -16.07 14.40
C ARG A 161 -9.67 -17.09 13.76
N GLY A 162 -9.14 -18.08 13.03
CA GLY A 162 -9.95 -19.07 12.30
C GLY A 162 -10.83 -18.46 11.20
N THR A 163 -10.51 -17.25 10.73
CA THR A 163 -11.28 -16.52 9.72
C THR A 163 -10.53 -16.42 8.40
N PRO A 164 -11.25 -16.30 7.26
CA PRO A 164 -10.60 -16.27 5.95
C PRO A 164 -9.74 -15.01 5.71
N PHE A 165 -10.06 -13.92 6.40
CA PHE A 165 -9.35 -12.64 6.39
C PHE A 165 -8.96 -12.21 7.80
N TYR A 166 -8.00 -11.30 7.92
CA TYR A 166 -7.65 -10.70 9.20
C TYR A 166 -8.84 -9.94 9.79
N ALA A 167 -9.61 -9.22 8.99
CA ALA A 167 -10.81 -8.51 9.46
C ALA A 167 -12.01 -9.43 9.75
N GLY A 168 -12.01 -10.70 9.31
CA GLY A 168 -13.09 -11.65 9.58
C GLY A 168 -13.51 -12.44 8.34
N SER A 169 -14.82 -12.51 8.08
CA SER A 169 -15.39 -13.25 6.95
C SER A 169 -15.17 -12.57 5.59
N LYS A 170 -14.86 -11.27 5.59
CA LYS A 170 -14.59 -10.43 4.42
C LYS A 170 -13.31 -9.62 4.66
N PRO A 171 -12.60 -9.19 3.60
CA PRO A 171 -11.45 -8.31 3.77
C PRO A 171 -11.89 -6.99 4.40
N GLY A 172 -11.03 -6.45 5.26
CA GLY A 172 -11.27 -5.16 5.92
C GLY A 172 -9.97 -4.39 6.11
N MET A 173 -9.95 -3.49 7.09
CA MET A 173 -8.92 -2.46 7.16
C MET A 173 -7.50 -3.04 7.25
N LEU A 174 -7.30 -4.05 8.12
CA LEU A 174 -6.00 -4.68 8.30
C LEU A 174 -5.55 -5.39 7.01
N ASP A 175 -6.46 -6.09 6.34
CA ASP A 175 -6.17 -6.80 5.08
C ASP A 175 -5.71 -5.84 3.97
N TYR A 176 -6.50 -4.79 3.71
CA TYR A 176 -6.17 -3.78 2.70
C TYR A 176 -4.91 -2.99 3.07
N SER A 177 -4.65 -2.79 4.37
CA SER A 177 -3.50 -2.02 4.84
C SER A 177 -2.16 -2.74 4.67
N ILE A 178 -2.13 -4.07 4.66
CA ILE A 178 -0.90 -4.85 4.49
C ILE A 178 -0.72 -5.37 3.06
N TRP A 179 -1.81 -5.49 2.29
CA TRP A 179 -1.81 -6.04 0.95
C TRP A 179 -0.70 -5.51 0.02
N PRO A 180 -0.46 -4.18 -0.10
CA PRO A 180 0.52 -3.67 -1.06
C PRO A 180 1.94 -4.25 -0.89
N TRP A 181 2.36 -4.51 0.34
CA TRP A 181 3.67 -5.11 0.61
C TRP A 181 3.68 -6.60 0.31
N LEU A 182 2.62 -7.31 0.67
CA LEU A 182 2.51 -8.76 0.46
C LEU A 182 2.34 -9.12 -1.02
N GLU A 183 1.73 -8.25 -1.82
CA GLU A 183 1.75 -8.35 -3.29
C GLU A 183 3.18 -8.30 -3.86
N ARG A 184 4.03 -7.42 -3.31
CA ARG A 184 5.42 -7.20 -3.76
C ARG A 184 6.40 -8.27 -3.26
N MET A 185 6.02 -9.06 -2.25
CA MET A 185 6.92 -10.05 -1.63
C MET A 185 7.46 -11.07 -2.64
N GLN A 186 6.65 -11.50 -3.60
CA GLN A 186 7.09 -12.45 -4.63
C GLN A 186 8.16 -11.85 -5.56
N ALA A 187 8.07 -10.56 -5.89
CA ALA A 187 9.11 -9.88 -6.66
C ALA A 187 10.40 -9.74 -5.84
N LEU A 188 10.26 -9.41 -4.55
CA LEU A 188 11.41 -9.26 -3.64
C LEU A 188 12.11 -10.58 -3.35
N SER A 189 11.39 -11.70 -3.27
CA SER A 189 12.00 -13.02 -3.07
C SER A 189 12.85 -13.45 -4.26
N GLN A 190 12.52 -13.01 -5.49
CA GLN A 190 13.36 -13.25 -6.67
C GLN A 190 14.68 -12.46 -6.65
N ILE A 191 14.75 -11.37 -5.88
CA ILE A 191 15.95 -10.52 -5.77
C ILE A 191 16.80 -10.93 -4.56
N TYR A 192 16.17 -11.15 -3.42
CA TYR A 192 16.83 -11.35 -2.13
C TYR A 192 16.78 -12.79 -1.61
N GLY A 193 16.19 -13.71 -2.38
CA GLY A 193 16.07 -15.12 -2.05
C GLY A 193 14.76 -15.49 -1.36
N ASN A 194 14.56 -16.80 -1.19
CA ASN A 194 13.27 -17.40 -0.82
C ASN A 194 12.82 -17.09 0.61
N SER A 195 13.62 -16.46 1.46
CA SER A 195 13.22 -16.07 2.83
C SER A 195 12.02 -15.12 2.87
N LEU A 196 11.86 -14.29 1.83
CA LEU A 196 10.70 -13.40 1.65
C LEU A 196 9.54 -14.06 0.89
N GLU A 197 9.73 -15.28 0.39
CA GLU A 197 8.67 -16.00 -0.27
C GLU A 197 7.60 -16.41 0.74
N MET A 198 6.33 -16.13 0.44
CA MET A 198 5.21 -16.66 1.21
C MET A 198 4.94 -18.13 0.84
N ALA A 199 5.96 -18.99 0.96
CA ALA A 199 5.90 -20.40 0.60
C ALA A 199 4.80 -21.14 1.39
N LYS A 200 4.08 -22.06 0.74
CA LYS A 200 2.90 -22.73 1.33
C LYS A 200 3.26 -23.57 2.55
N GLU A 201 4.46 -24.13 2.55
CA GLU A 201 5.02 -24.98 3.60
C GLU A 201 5.23 -24.20 4.89
N LYS A 202 5.58 -22.90 4.78
CA LYS A 202 5.84 -22.02 5.92
C LYS A 202 4.61 -21.19 6.32
N TYR A 203 3.83 -20.73 5.33
CA TYR A 203 2.71 -19.82 5.55
C TYR A 203 1.43 -20.30 4.84
N PRO A 204 0.88 -21.48 5.20
CA PRO A 204 -0.27 -22.05 4.52
C PRO A 204 -1.50 -21.12 4.60
N ASN A 205 -1.76 -20.50 5.75
CA ASN A 205 -2.94 -19.65 5.93
C ASN A 205 -2.78 -18.31 5.22
N MET A 206 -1.61 -17.66 5.32
CA MET A 206 -1.33 -16.43 4.57
C MET A 206 -1.36 -16.67 3.07
N ARG A 207 -0.90 -17.83 2.57
CA ARG A 207 -0.99 -18.14 1.14
C ARG A 207 -2.44 -18.30 0.69
N THR A 208 -3.29 -18.96 1.47
CA THR A 208 -4.74 -19.00 1.17
C THR A 208 -5.39 -17.63 1.29
N TRP A 209 -5.04 -16.83 2.29
CA TRP A 209 -5.49 -15.44 2.42
C TRP A 209 -5.09 -14.60 1.20
N TRP A 210 -3.85 -14.73 0.73
CA TRP A 210 -3.34 -14.01 -0.41
C TRP A 210 -4.12 -14.34 -1.68
N GLN A 211 -4.42 -15.63 -1.92
CA GLN A 211 -5.26 -16.07 -3.03
C GLN A 211 -6.66 -15.42 -2.96
N ARG A 212 -7.31 -15.44 -1.79
CA ARG A 212 -8.61 -14.78 -1.61
C ARG A 212 -8.53 -13.27 -1.84
N MET A 213 -7.46 -12.62 -1.40
CA MET A 213 -7.25 -11.19 -1.67
C MET A 213 -7.10 -10.90 -3.16
N THR A 214 -6.43 -11.75 -3.95
CA THR A 214 -6.39 -11.58 -5.42
C THR A 214 -7.75 -11.71 -6.10
N GLU A 215 -8.71 -12.38 -5.45
CA GLU A 215 -10.07 -12.51 -5.97
C GLU A 215 -10.96 -11.30 -5.65
N ASP A 216 -10.61 -10.51 -4.63
CA ASP A 216 -11.34 -9.32 -4.19
C ASP A 216 -11.41 -8.26 -5.29
N SER A 217 -12.61 -7.70 -5.49
CA SER A 217 -12.85 -6.71 -6.54
C SER A 217 -12.01 -5.43 -6.36
N SER A 218 -11.76 -5.01 -5.12
CA SER A 218 -11.02 -3.77 -4.84
C SER A 218 -9.54 -3.96 -5.10
N VAL A 219 -9.00 -5.15 -4.77
CA VAL A 219 -7.62 -5.54 -5.08
C VAL A 219 -7.39 -5.62 -6.58
N LYS A 220 -8.30 -6.25 -7.34
CA LYS A 220 -8.16 -6.41 -8.81
C LYS A 220 -7.99 -5.08 -9.55
N VAL A 221 -8.62 -4.01 -9.08
CA VAL A 221 -8.54 -2.68 -9.72
C VAL A 221 -7.11 -2.14 -9.75
N SER A 222 -6.34 -2.38 -8.69
CA SER A 222 -4.99 -1.81 -8.53
C SER A 222 -3.88 -2.86 -8.45
N PHE A 223 -4.18 -4.12 -8.78
CA PHE A 223 -3.20 -5.20 -8.86
C PHE A 223 -2.24 -4.98 -10.03
N HIS A 224 -0.95 -5.23 -9.79
CA HIS A 224 0.12 -5.17 -10.79
C HIS A 224 0.70 -6.54 -11.11
N GLY A 225 0.71 -7.46 -10.14
CA GLY A 225 1.36 -8.77 -10.28
C GLY A 225 2.88 -8.73 -10.09
N SER A 226 3.49 -9.91 -9.94
CA SER A 226 4.89 -10.04 -9.56
C SER A 226 5.86 -9.48 -10.61
N ASP A 227 5.58 -9.66 -11.91
CA ASP A 227 6.52 -9.27 -12.97
C ASP A 227 6.66 -7.75 -13.10
N ALA A 228 5.54 -7.03 -13.05
CA ALA A 228 5.55 -5.56 -13.06
C ALA A 228 6.27 -4.97 -11.83
N HIS A 229 6.05 -5.53 -10.64
CA HIS A 229 6.78 -5.12 -9.44
C HIS A 229 8.28 -5.45 -9.57
N LEU A 230 8.63 -6.63 -10.09
CA LEU A 230 10.02 -7.03 -10.28
C LEU A 230 10.76 -6.11 -11.24
N GLU A 231 10.13 -5.75 -12.36
CA GLU A 231 10.67 -4.80 -13.32
C GLU A 231 10.92 -3.45 -12.66
N PHE A 232 9.91 -2.88 -12.01
CA PHE A 232 10.04 -1.59 -11.33
C PHE A 232 11.13 -1.60 -10.24
N ILE A 233 11.18 -2.63 -9.40
CA ILE A 233 12.20 -2.75 -8.34
C ILE A 233 13.61 -2.87 -8.93
N LYS A 234 13.79 -3.60 -10.04
CA LYS A 234 15.08 -3.67 -10.73
C LYS A 234 15.53 -2.29 -11.23
N GLN A 235 14.61 -1.51 -11.80
CA GLN A 235 14.90 -0.14 -12.24
C GLN A 235 15.27 0.76 -11.06
N GLU A 236 14.55 0.69 -9.93
CA GLU A 236 14.89 1.41 -8.68
C GLU A 236 16.31 1.09 -8.22
N LEU A 237 16.66 -0.19 -8.13
CA LEU A 237 17.98 -0.64 -7.70
C LEU A 237 19.12 -0.20 -8.65
N GLN A 238 18.78 0.07 -9.91
CA GLN A 238 19.72 0.55 -10.92
C GLN A 238 19.78 2.08 -11.00
N GLY A 239 18.94 2.80 -10.24
CA GLY A 239 18.78 4.26 -10.36
C GLY A 239 18.16 4.69 -11.70
N GLN A 240 17.42 3.79 -12.34
CA GLN A 240 16.81 3.96 -13.66
C GLN A 240 15.28 3.93 -13.62
N ALA A 241 14.68 4.00 -12.43
CA ALA A 241 13.23 3.99 -12.26
C ALA A 241 12.58 5.10 -13.08
N VAL A 242 11.67 4.71 -13.96
CA VAL A 242 10.91 5.63 -14.80
C VAL A 242 9.53 5.81 -14.21
N TYR A 243 9.26 7.01 -13.68
CA TYR A 243 7.94 7.41 -13.23
C TYR A 243 7.24 8.10 -14.40
N LYS A 244 6.60 7.29 -15.26
CA LYS A 244 5.80 7.73 -16.41
C LYS A 244 4.38 7.27 -16.21
#